data_AF-A0A4Q4DSS6-F1
#
_entry.id   AF-A0A4Q4DSS6-F1
#
_cell.length_a   1.000
_cell.length_b   1.000
_cell.length_c   1.000
_cell.angle_alpha   90.00
_cell.angle_beta   90.00
_cell.angle_gamma   90.00
#
_symmetry.space_group_name_H-M   'P 1'
#
loop_
_entity.id
_entity.type
_entity.pdbx_description
1 polymer ?
#
loop_
_entity_poly.entity_id
_entity_poly.type
_entity_poly.pdbx_seq_one_letter_code
_entity_poly.pdbx_strand_id
1 'polypeptide(L)'
;MRRRHPLSARSALSSLSLLVAALLATTGPAAASPQAPDRSPRSHQDTPLAAPNFKAPYPCGQRWTLGHHSAEVRRALDFVRADGGSTAGTPVLASAAGTATRMSQPSGAGNYIVIDHGAGWKTYYFHLASYSVPSGASVGQGQQIGVTGSSGNSSGAHIHYEQLLNGVGQNIVVNGAGLPYPSQYNQSYLTSDNGCGGGGSAFRTWGSDIRVRADAYLDSAVVNVLAGPTDVTVVCQKQGSTVTADGYTNNWWSKLRDQGGFISSIYIDHPAAQLPGVPVC
;
A
#
# COMPACT_ATOMS: atom_id res chain seq x y z
N MET A 1 62.17 -14.12 12.84
CA MET A 1 62.45 -13.84 14.26
C MET A 1 63.68 -12.94 14.38
N ARG A 2 63.60 -11.87 15.21
CA ARG A 2 64.67 -11.12 15.90
C ARG A 2 65.80 -10.53 15.02
N ARG A 3 65.85 -9.25 14.64
CA ARG A 3 65.96 -7.96 15.39
C ARG A 3 67.05 -7.90 16.48
N ARG A 4 68.19 -7.28 16.08
CA ARG A 4 69.00 -6.17 16.65
C ARG A 4 69.18 -6.00 18.18
N HIS A 5 70.43 -5.67 18.55
CA HIS A 5 70.89 -4.90 19.72
C HIS A 5 72.30 -4.33 19.44
N PRO A 6 72.86 -3.37 20.21
CA PRO A 6 72.31 -2.11 20.77
C PRO A 6 73.32 -0.92 20.69
N LEU A 7 73.04 0.17 21.44
CA LEU A 7 73.88 1.33 21.85
C LEU A 7 73.90 2.55 20.90
N SER A 8 74.04 3.81 21.34
CA SER A 8 73.67 4.57 22.55
C SER A 8 74.06 6.03 22.29
N ALA A 9 73.16 6.97 22.64
CA ALA A 9 73.33 8.35 23.12
C ALA A 9 74.42 9.33 22.63
N ARG A 10 74.00 10.57 22.31
CA ARG A 10 74.38 11.88 22.93
C ARG A 10 73.77 13.04 22.11
N SER A 11 72.78 13.78 22.66
CA SER A 11 72.90 15.09 23.34
C SER A 11 73.24 16.28 22.44
N ALA A 12 72.28 17.20 22.26
CA ALA A 12 72.37 18.62 22.60
C ALA A 12 71.06 19.35 22.21
N LEU A 13 70.52 20.11 23.15
CA LEU A 13 69.37 21.01 23.03
C LEU A 13 69.88 22.46 22.97
N SER A 14 68.96 23.36 22.57
CA SER A 14 69.09 24.83 22.44
C SER A 14 69.46 25.25 21.01
N SER A 15 68.76 26.17 20.33
CA SER A 15 68.16 27.39 20.83
C SER A 15 67.00 27.89 19.96
N LEU A 16 66.23 28.79 20.58
CA LEU A 16 65.09 29.56 20.15
C LEU A 16 65.36 30.47 18.93
N SER A 17 64.32 30.69 18.12
CA SER A 17 63.77 32.02 17.75
C SER A 17 63.46 32.24 16.28
N LEU A 18 62.28 32.83 16.11
CA LEU A 18 61.54 33.19 14.92
C LEU A 18 62.35 34.00 13.89
N LEU A 19 62.06 33.73 12.61
CA LEU A 19 62.20 34.71 11.55
C LEU A 19 60.88 34.81 10.78
N VAL A 20 60.31 36.01 10.74
CA VAL A 20 59.32 36.41 9.73
C VAL A 20 60.09 36.90 8.52
N ALA A 21 59.84 36.32 7.36
CA ALA A 21 60.30 36.85 6.08
C ALA A 21 59.18 36.72 5.05
N ALA A 22 58.75 37.86 4.52
CA ALA A 22 57.91 37.94 3.33
C ALA A 22 58.77 37.64 2.10
N LEU A 23 58.26 36.86 1.13
CA LEU A 23 58.80 36.90 -0.24
C LEU A 23 57.78 36.46 -1.30
N LEU A 24 57.57 37.40 -2.23
CA LEU A 24 57.18 37.36 -3.64
C LEU A 24 56.43 36.15 -4.24
N ALA A 25 55.32 36.49 -4.91
CA ALA A 25 54.54 35.65 -5.79
C ALA A 25 55.23 35.41 -7.14
N THR A 26 55.32 34.13 -7.54
CA THR A 26 55.56 33.70 -8.92
C THR A 26 54.38 32.85 -9.37
N THR A 27 53.74 33.25 -10.47
CA THR A 27 52.60 32.58 -11.10
C THR A 27 53.04 31.29 -11.81
N GLY A 28 52.58 30.14 -11.30
CA GLY A 28 52.64 28.83 -11.98
C GLY A 28 51.27 28.43 -12.57
N PRO A 29 51.24 27.45 -13.49
CA PRO A 29 50.06 27.17 -14.32
C PRO A 29 48.93 26.52 -13.51
N ALA A 30 47.70 26.87 -13.88
CA ALA A 30 46.47 26.35 -13.28
C ALA A 30 46.39 24.82 -13.41
N ALA A 31 46.64 24.10 -12.31
CA ALA A 31 46.28 22.71 -12.17
C ALA A 31 44.76 22.62 -12.02
N ALA A 32 44.09 21.91 -12.94
CA ALA A 32 42.69 21.57 -12.84
C ALA A 32 42.45 20.81 -11.53
N SER A 33 41.58 21.35 -10.67
CA SER A 33 41.17 20.68 -9.44
C SER A 33 40.42 19.39 -9.75
N PRO A 34 40.65 18.29 -9.01
CA PRO A 34 39.77 17.13 -9.07
C PRO A 34 38.38 17.56 -8.56
N GLN A 35 37.39 17.55 -9.46
CA GLN A 35 35.99 17.76 -9.09
C GLN A 35 35.59 16.70 -8.07
N ALA A 36 35.21 17.16 -6.88
CA ALA A 36 34.53 16.32 -5.90
C ALA A 36 33.28 15.71 -6.56
N PRO A 37 32.92 14.46 -6.23
CA PRO A 37 31.68 13.88 -6.75
C PRO A 37 30.52 14.78 -6.33
N ASP A 38 29.83 15.30 -7.34
CA ASP A 38 28.64 16.13 -7.24
C ASP A 38 27.62 15.45 -6.32
N ARG A 39 27.55 15.94 -5.06
CA ARG A 39 26.43 15.67 -4.17
C ARG A 39 25.28 16.60 -4.55
N SER A 40 24.79 16.44 -5.78
CA SER A 40 23.46 16.89 -6.12
C SER A 40 22.48 16.01 -5.34
N PRO A 41 21.60 16.57 -4.50
CA PRO A 41 20.51 15.79 -3.95
C PRO A 41 19.67 15.35 -5.14
N ARG A 42 19.66 14.05 -5.43
CA ARG A 42 18.63 13.46 -6.28
C ARG A 42 17.31 13.76 -5.57
N SER A 43 16.61 14.81 -5.99
CA SER A 43 15.18 14.87 -5.78
C SER A 43 14.61 13.70 -6.57
N HIS A 44 14.47 12.54 -5.93
CA HIS A 44 13.31 11.72 -6.23
C HIS A 44 12.15 12.65 -5.93
N GLN A 45 11.61 13.24 -7.00
CA GLN A 45 10.27 13.77 -6.99
C GLN A 45 9.39 12.55 -6.75
N ASP A 46 9.25 12.19 -5.47
CA ASP A 46 8.25 11.24 -5.00
C ASP A 46 6.92 11.90 -5.32
N THR A 47 6.47 11.70 -6.55
CA THR A 47 5.06 11.85 -6.87
C THR A 47 4.37 10.94 -5.87
N PRO A 48 3.50 11.45 -4.96
CA PRO A 48 2.80 10.59 -4.04
C PRO A 48 2.10 9.53 -4.88
N LEU A 49 2.54 8.28 -4.76
CA LEU A 49 1.85 7.19 -5.44
C LEU A 49 0.40 7.26 -4.96
N ALA A 50 -0.52 7.24 -5.93
CA ALA A 50 -1.95 7.39 -5.68
C ALA A 50 -2.40 6.41 -4.57
N ALA A 51 -3.39 6.83 -3.79
CA ALA A 51 -3.95 6.00 -2.73
C ALA A 51 -4.26 4.59 -3.27
N PRO A 52 -3.94 3.52 -2.52
CA PRO A 52 -4.47 2.20 -2.85
C PRO A 52 -5.98 2.26 -3.04
N ASN A 53 -6.53 1.43 -3.93
CA ASN A 53 -7.98 1.30 -4.05
C ASN A 53 -8.56 0.61 -2.82
N PHE A 54 -8.80 1.36 -1.75
CA PHE A 54 -9.29 0.82 -0.50
C PHE A 54 -10.71 0.26 -0.64
N LYS A 55 -10.92 -0.92 -0.07
CA LYS A 55 -12.21 -1.58 0.05
C LYS A 55 -12.77 -1.42 1.46
N ALA A 56 -14.08 -1.60 1.61
CA ALA A 56 -14.72 -1.61 2.92
C ALA A 56 -14.09 -2.70 3.83
N PRO A 57 -13.87 -2.44 5.13
CA PRO A 57 -13.08 -3.32 5.99
C PRO A 57 -13.84 -4.57 6.49
N TYR A 58 -14.88 -5.01 5.77
CA TYR A 58 -15.77 -6.11 6.16
C TYR A 58 -16.19 -6.96 4.94
N PRO A 59 -16.67 -8.20 5.15
CA PRO A 59 -16.95 -9.14 4.06
C PRO A 59 -17.96 -8.65 3.03
N CYS A 60 -17.80 -9.21 1.84
CA CYS A 60 -18.62 -8.99 0.67
C CYS A 60 -20.11 -9.05 0.94
N GLY A 61 -20.85 -8.19 0.24
CA GLY A 61 -22.31 -8.18 0.24
C GLY A 61 -22.92 -7.70 1.55
N GLN A 62 -22.13 -7.60 2.62
CA GLN A 62 -22.59 -7.02 3.87
C GLN A 62 -22.80 -5.53 3.71
N ARG A 63 -23.91 -5.05 4.24
CA ARG A 63 -24.25 -3.63 4.26
C ARG A 63 -24.12 -3.09 5.68
N TRP A 64 -23.31 -2.06 5.84
CA TRP A 64 -23.01 -1.44 7.13
C TRP A 64 -23.38 0.03 7.08
N THR A 65 -23.87 0.56 8.20
CA THR A 65 -24.00 1.99 8.40
C THR A 65 -22.67 2.55 8.90
N LEU A 66 -22.41 3.83 8.57
CA LEU A 66 -21.30 4.59 9.11
C LEU A 66 -21.79 5.71 10.03
N GLY A 67 -20.98 6.04 11.03
CA GLY A 67 -21.17 7.17 11.92
C GLY A 67 -19.83 7.82 12.25
N HIS A 68 -19.90 9.06 12.72
CA HIS A 68 -18.83 9.69 13.47
C HIS A 68 -19.35 10.05 14.86
N HIS A 69 -18.49 10.06 15.86
CA HIS A 69 -18.74 10.70 17.15
C HIS A 69 -17.78 11.86 17.39
N SER A 70 -18.20 12.87 18.14
CA SER A 70 -17.45 14.13 18.32
C SER A 70 -16.05 13.96 18.95
N ALA A 71 -15.82 12.87 19.67
CA ALA A 71 -14.52 12.53 20.24
C ALA A 71 -13.57 11.79 19.26
N GLU A 72 -13.99 11.46 18.04
CA GLU A 72 -13.13 10.84 17.05
C GLU A 72 -12.06 11.84 16.57
N VAL A 73 -10.85 11.34 16.44
CA VAL A 73 -9.73 12.08 15.87
C VAL A 73 -9.42 11.53 14.47
N ARG A 74 -8.64 12.26 13.68
CA ARG A 74 -8.10 11.78 12.38
C ARG A 74 -9.15 11.38 11.33
N ARG A 75 -10.36 11.94 11.38
CA ARG A 75 -11.43 11.70 10.39
C ARG A 75 -11.83 10.21 10.32
N ALA A 76 -11.82 9.55 11.46
CA ALA A 76 -12.29 8.18 11.59
C ALA A 76 -13.77 8.06 11.19
N LEU A 77 -14.18 6.83 10.90
CA LEU A 77 -15.59 6.47 10.86
C LEU A 77 -15.76 5.14 11.57
N ASP A 78 -16.88 5.05 12.29
CA ASP A 78 -17.34 3.82 12.89
C ASP A 78 -18.30 3.10 11.97
N PHE A 79 -18.01 1.83 11.69
CA PHE A 79 -18.91 0.96 10.94
C PHE A 79 -19.66 0.02 11.87
N VAL A 80 -20.99 -0.02 11.71
CA VAL A 80 -21.89 -0.97 12.38
C VAL A 80 -22.73 -1.71 11.34
N ARG A 81 -22.89 -3.03 11.49
CA ARG A 81 -23.63 -3.86 10.54
C ARG A 81 -25.12 -3.50 10.52
N ALA A 82 -25.71 -3.40 9.33
CA ALA A 82 -27.06 -2.85 9.11
C ALA A 82 -27.91 -3.65 8.11
N ASP A 83 -27.58 -4.92 7.91
CA ASP A 83 -28.29 -5.87 7.04
C ASP A 83 -29.05 -6.95 7.83
N GLY A 84 -29.20 -6.78 9.14
CA GLY A 84 -29.82 -7.75 10.05
C GLY A 84 -28.87 -8.80 10.63
N GLY A 85 -27.60 -8.83 10.19
CA GLY A 85 -26.58 -9.67 10.81
C GLY A 85 -25.93 -9.04 12.06
N SER A 86 -25.19 -9.84 12.82
CA SER A 86 -24.45 -9.39 14.01
C SER A 86 -23.19 -8.60 13.62
N THR A 87 -22.95 -7.45 14.26
CA THR A 87 -21.66 -6.75 14.16
C THR A 87 -20.57 -7.50 14.95
N ALA A 88 -20.86 -7.90 16.18
CA ALA A 88 -19.92 -8.66 17.02
C ALA A 88 -19.59 -10.01 16.37
N GLY A 89 -18.31 -10.37 16.39
CA GLY A 89 -17.85 -11.65 15.83
C GLY A 89 -17.72 -11.67 14.31
N THR A 90 -18.07 -10.59 13.60
CA THR A 90 -17.93 -10.55 12.14
C THR A 90 -16.46 -10.35 11.74
N PRO A 91 -15.95 -11.06 10.71
CA PRO A 91 -14.59 -10.87 10.22
C PRO A 91 -14.30 -9.41 9.86
N VAL A 92 -13.09 -8.97 10.18
CA VAL A 92 -12.53 -7.69 9.69
C VAL A 92 -11.52 -8.01 8.60
N LEU A 93 -11.67 -7.36 7.45
CA LEU A 93 -10.85 -7.59 6.26
C LEU A 93 -9.90 -6.43 6.01
N ALA A 94 -8.71 -6.73 5.46
CA ALA A 94 -7.79 -5.70 4.98
C ALA A 94 -8.43 -4.91 3.83
N SER A 95 -8.47 -3.59 3.95
CA SER A 95 -8.97 -2.68 2.91
C SER A 95 -8.08 -2.62 1.68
N ALA A 96 -6.78 -2.87 1.84
CA ALA A 96 -5.81 -2.99 0.75
C ALA A 96 -4.65 -3.89 1.19
N ALA A 97 -3.85 -4.36 0.23
CA ALA A 97 -2.68 -5.18 0.53
C ALA A 97 -1.62 -4.37 1.31
N GLY A 98 -0.84 -5.03 2.15
CA GLY A 98 0.19 -4.35 2.94
C GLY A 98 0.79 -5.23 4.04
N THR A 99 1.51 -4.61 4.97
CA THR A 99 2.10 -5.30 6.13
C THR A 99 1.31 -4.99 7.39
N ALA A 100 0.77 -6.03 8.04
CA ALA A 100 -0.06 -5.93 9.22
C ALA A 100 0.79 -5.91 10.51
N THR A 101 0.42 -5.03 11.45
CA THR A 101 1.00 -4.97 12.80
C THR A 101 -0.11 -4.98 13.84
N ARG A 102 -0.06 -5.92 14.79
CA ARG A 102 -0.96 -5.95 15.95
C ARG A 102 -0.53 -4.92 16.98
N MET A 103 -1.50 -4.25 17.56
CA MET A 103 -1.30 -3.22 18.57
C MET A 103 -2.39 -3.34 19.64
N SER A 104 -2.10 -2.96 20.88
CA SER A 104 -3.09 -3.00 21.97
C SER A 104 -3.02 -1.73 22.80
N GLN A 105 -4.20 -1.15 23.09
CA GLN A 105 -4.38 0.00 23.96
C GLN A 105 -5.66 -0.19 24.80
N PRO A 106 -5.57 -0.83 25.99
CA PRO A 106 -6.73 -1.26 26.77
C PRO A 106 -7.70 -0.15 27.18
N SER A 107 -7.23 1.09 27.39
CA SER A 107 -8.07 2.23 27.79
C SER A 107 -8.51 3.11 26.61
N GLY A 108 -8.20 2.72 25.38
CA GLY A 108 -8.47 3.50 24.17
C GLY A 108 -8.89 2.59 23.02
N ALA A 109 -8.04 2.46 22.00
CA ALA A 109 -8.32 1.70 20.77
C ALA A 109 -8.63 0.20 20.96
N GLY A 110 -8.41 -0.35 22.16
CA GLY A 110 -8.56 -1.78 22.42
C GLY A 110 -7.49 -2.59 21.70
N ASN A 111 -7.87 -3.76 21.21
CA ASN A 111 -7.06 -4.52 20.27
C ASN A 111 -7.25 -3.94 18.88
N TYR A 112 -6.16 -3.67 18.18
CA TYR A 112 -6.26 -3.09 16.84
C TYR A 112 -5.13 -3.52 15.92
N ILE A 113 -5.40 -3.45 14.62
CA ILE A 113 -4.41 -3.69 13.58
C ILE A 113 -4.12 -2.39 12.85
N VAL A 114 -2.84 -2.20 12.52
CA VAL A 114 -2.39 -1.21 11.53
C VAL A 114 -1.88 -1.97 10.32
N ILE A 115 -2.31 -1.59 9.12
CA ILE A 115 -1.71 -2.07 7.87
C ILE A 115 -0.95 -0.94 7.23
N ASP A 116 0.34 -1.17 6.96
CA ASP A 116 1.18 -0.29 6.15
C ASP A 116 1.09 -0.72 4.69
N HIS A 117 0.61 0.19 3.83
CA HIS A 117 0.40 -0.07 2.40
C HIS A 117 1.56 0.44 1.53
N GLY A 118 2.61 1.00 2.14
CA GLY A 118 3.67 1.70 1.43
C GLY A 118 3.29 3.14 1.07
N ALA A 119 4.28 3.90 0.57
CA ALA A 119 4.12 5.31 0.15
C ALA A 119 3.44 6.22 1.20
N GLY A 120 3.60 5.89 2.49
CA GLY A 120 3.02 6.65 3.60
C GLY A 120 1.55 6.35 3.92
N TRP A 121 0.88 5.48 3.15
CA TRP A 121 -0.50 5.09 3.38
C TRP A 121 -0.64 4.02 4.46
N LYS A 122 -1.56 4.25 5.41
CA LYS A 122 -1.90 3.28 6.46
C LYS A 122 -3.39 3.21 6.71
N THR A 123 -3.86 2.03 7.10
CA THR A 123 -5.21 1.83 7.62
C THR A 123 -5.20 1.26 9.03
N TYR A 124 -6.13 1.71 9.86
CA TYR A 124 -6.24 1.36 11.27
C TYR A 124 -7.61 0.71 11.51
N TYR A 125 -7.64 -0.38 12.29
CA TYR A 125 -8.84 -1.20 12.53
C TYR A 125 -8.97 -1.49 14.03
N PHE A 126 -9.83 -0.75 14.73
CA PHE A 126 -9.89 -0.70 16.19
C PHE A 126 -10.95 -1.62 16.79
N HIS A 127 -10.94 -1.71 18.12
CA HIS A 127 -11.94 -2.40 18.95
C HIS A 127 -12.11 -3.90 18.64
N LEU A 128 -11.10 -4.54 18.07
CA LEU A 128 -11.15 -5.95 17.66
C LEU A 128 -11.36 -6.87 18.87
N ALA A 129 -12.10 -7.96 18.68
CA ALA A 129 -12.20 -9.05 19.65
C ALA A 129 -10.93 -9.90 19.64
N SER A 130 -10.40 -10.19 18.45
CA SER A 130 -9.21 -11.02 18.24
C SER A 130 -8.49 -10.67 16.93
N TYR A 131 -7.22 -11.09 16.85
CA TYR A 131 -6.39 -10.99 15.66
C TYR A 131 -6.38 -12.31 14.88
N SER A 132 -6.40 -12.24 13.55
CA SER A 132 -6.33 -13.40 12.65
C SER A 132 -4.96 -13.55 11.96
N VAL A 133 -4.11 -12.52 11.99
CA VAL A 133 -2.77 -12.51 11.36
C VAL A 133 -1.70 -12.02 12.34
N PRO A 134 -0.46 -12.55 12.36
CA PRO A 134 0.60 -12.08 13.25
C PRO A 134 1.15 -10.70 12.83
N SER A 135 1.85 -10.01 13.74
CA SER A 135 2.60 -8.80 13.37
C SER A 135 3.70 -9.12 12.37
N GLY A 136 3.91 -8.25 11.38
CA GLY A 136 4.84 -8.46 10.27
C GLY A 136 4.27 -9.30 9.13
N ALA A 137 3.03 -9.78 9.21
CA ALA A 137 2.40 -10.53 8.13
C ALA A 137 2.15 -9.64 6.90
N SER A 138 2.57 -10.09 5.73
CA SER A 138 2.06 -9.56 4.46
C SER A 138 0.63 -10.06 4.27
N VAL A 139 -0.30 -9.14 4.02
CA VAL A 139 -1.73 -9.43 3.82
C VAL A 139 -2.20 -8.90 2.47
N GLY A 140 -3.08 -9.65 1.82
CA GLY A 140 -3.77 -9.21 0.60
C GLY A 140 -5.02 -8.38 0.91
N GLN A 141 -5.47 -7.57 -0.06
CA GLN A 141 -6.80 -6.95 0.02
C GLN A 141 -7.88 -8.03 0.18
N GLY A 142 -8.82 -7.80 1.10
CA GLY A 142 -9.90 -8.73 1.43
C GLY A 142 -9.48 -9.92 2.30
N GLN A 143 -8.21 -10.04 2.67
CA GLN A 143 -7.78 -11.05 3.64
C GLN A 143 -8.33 -10.73 5.02
N GLN A 144 -8.83 -11.74 5.74
CA GLN A 144 -9.24 -11.57 7.13
C GLN A 144 -8.02 -11.29 8.01
N ILE A 145 -8.08 -10.19 8.76
CA ILE A 145 -7.01 -9.73 9.65
C ILE A 145 -7.41 -9.81 11.13
N GLY A 146 -8.70 -9.80 11.42
CA GLY A 146 -9.22 -9.88 12.78
C GLY A 146 -10.72 -10.16 12.83
N VAL A 147 -11.29 -9.95 14.00
CA VAL A 147 -12.71 -10.14 14.27
C VAL A 147 -13.25 -8.93 15.02
N THR A 148 -14.40 -8.43 14.58
CA THR A 148 -15.07 -7.26 15.15
C THR A 148 -15.45 -7.54 16.60
N GLY A 149 -15.21 -6.58 17.49
CA GLY A 149 -15.48 -6.69 18.92
C GLY A 149 -15.83 -5.34 19.53
N SER A 150 -15.70 -5.27 20.85
CA SER A 150 -15.94 -4.06 21.65
C SER A 150 -14.81 -3.87 22.68
N SER A 151 -13.57 -4.23 22.32
CA SER A 151 -12.43 -4.08 23.24
C SER A 151 -12.02 -2.61 23.37
N GLY A 152 -11.36 -2.26 24.47
CA GLY A 152 -10.97 -0.87 24.73
C GLY A 152 -12.12 -0.02 25.24
N ASN A 153 -12.05 1.27 24.95
CA ASN A 153 -13.14 2.21 25.26
C ASN A 153 -14.19 2.17 24.13
N SER A 154 -15.17 1.29 24.27
CA SER A 154 -16.26 1.14 23.30
C SER A 154 -17.55 0.74 24.01
N SER A 155 -18.68 1.32 23.59
CA SER A 155 -20.01 1.04 24.14
C SER A 155 -20.73 -0.12 23.44
N GLY A 156 -20.14 -0.69 22.38
CA GLY A 156 -20.75 -1.77 21.61
C GLY A 156 -19.90 -2.16 20.41
N ALA A 157 -20.18 -3.34 19.83
CA ALA A 157 -19.34 -3.85 18.76
C ALA A 157 -19.44 -3.01 17.47
N HIS A 158 -18.29 -2.56 16.98
CA HIS A 158 -18.15 -1.78 15.74
C HIS A 158 -16.70 -1.86 15.24
N ILE A 159 -16.45 -1.36 14.03
CA ILE A 159 -15.09 -1.15 13.50
C ILE A 159 -14.85 0.36 13.44
N HIS A 160 -14.06 0.91 14.36
CA HIS A 160 -13.48 2.25 14.20
C HIS A 160 -12.34 2.15 13.20
N TYR A 161 -12.46 2.86 12.09
CA TYR A 161 -11.60 2.74 10.92
C TYR A 161 -10.98 4.09 10.55
N GLU A 162 -9.69 4.09 10.20
CA GLU A 162 -8.98 5.29 9.76
C GLU A 162 -8.16 5.02 8.49
N GLN A 163 -8.03 6.05 7.64
CA GLN A 163 -7.07 6.11 6.54
C GLN A 163 -6.09 7.26 6.82
N LEU A 164 -4.78 6.96 6.81
CA LEU A 164 -3.75 7.95 7.07
C LEU A 164 -2.78 8.03 5.89
N LEU A 165 -2.36 9.25 5.55
CA LEU A 165 -1.24 9.52 4.66
C LEU A 165 -0.18 10.28 5.46
N ASN A 166 1.03 9.71 5.55
CA ASN A 166 2.16 10.31 6.28
C ASN A 166 1.81 10.69 7.73
N GLY A 167 0.98 9.88 8.39
CA GLY A 167 0.53 10.11 9.77
C GLY A 167 -0.64 11.08 9.92
N VAL A 168 -1.13 11.68 8.84
CA VAL A 168 -2.27 12.60 8.83
C VAL A 168 -3.54 11.86 8.40
N GLY A 169 -4.59 11.93 9.23
CA GLY A 169 -5.90 11.35 8.93
C GLY A 169 -6.56 11.99 7.71
N GLN A 170 -7.06 11.15 6.81
CA GLN A 170 -7.70 11.52 5.55
C GLN A 170 -9.20 11.26 5.63
N ASN A 171 -9.98 11.92 4.76
CA ASN A 171 -11.36 11.47 4.52
C ASN A 171 -11.31 10.04 3.97
N ILE A 172 -12.15 9.17 4.49
CA ILE A 172 -12.19 7.77 4.07
C ILE A 172 -12.71 7.69 2.64
N VAL A 173 -11.91 7.12 1.75
CA VAL A 173 -12.27 6.82 0.37
C VAL A 173 -12.37 5.31 0.22
N VAL A 174 -13.49 4.81 -0.29
CA VAL A 174 -13.69 3.40 -0.62
C VAL A 174 -14.10 3.29 -2.09
N ASN A 175 -13.47 2.40 -2.85
CA ASN A 175 -13.73 2.26 -4.30
C ASN A 175 -13.55 3.58 -5.08
N GLY A 176 -12.61 4.42 -4.66
CA GLY A 176 -12.40 5.76 -5.24
C GLY A 176 -13.46 6.79 -4.88
N ALA A 177 -14.50 6.43 -4.12
CA ALA A 177 -15.54 7.34 -3.65
C ALA A 177 -15.31 7.75 -2.19
N GLY A 178 -15.30 9.06 -1.93
CA GLY A 178 -15.24 9.59 -0.56
C GLY A 178 -16.53 9.30 0.20
N LEU A 179 -16.39 8.83 1.44
CA LEU A 179 -17.53 8.65 2.34
C LEU A 179 -17.89 9.97 3.04
N PRO A 180 -19.18 10.19 3.37
CA PRO A 180 -19.62 11.38 4.09
C PRO A 180 -18.88 11.56 5.43
N TYR A 181 -18.42 12.78 5.71
CA TYR A 181 -17.84 13.16 7.00
C TYR A 181 -18.15 14.65 7.31
N PRO A 182 -18.69 14.99 8.49
CA PRO A 182 -19.14 14.07 9.55
C PRO A 182 -20.33 13.22 9.08
N SER A 183 -20.54 12.07 9.72
CA SER A 183 -21.67 11.19 9.43
C SER A 183 -22.42 10.78 10.69
N GLN A 184 -23.65 10.32 10.53
CA GLN A 184 -24.47 9.77 11.60
C GLN A 184 -24.98 8.39 11.19
N TYR A 185 -25.06 7.49 12.18
CA TYR A 185 -25.62 6.17 11.95
C TYR A 185 -27.03 6.25 11.36
N ASN A 186 -27.33 5.29 10.49
CA ASN A 186 -28.57 5.12 9.74
C ASN A 186 -28.88 6.21 8.70
N GLN A 187 -27.93 7.12 8.43
CA GLN A 187 -28.06 8.11 7.34
C GLN A 187 -27.30 7.72 6.08
N SER A 188 -26.27 6.90 6.22
CA SER A 188 -25.42 6.48 5.10
C SER A 188 -25.02 5.03 5.27
N TYR A 189 -24.95 4.32 4.14
CA TYR A 189 -24.70 2.89 4.11
C TYR A 189 -23.68 2.57 3.04
N LEU A 190 -22.84 1.59 3.33
CA LEU A 190 -21.87 1.06 2.40
C LEU A 190 -22.03 -0.45 2.32
N THR A 191 -22.28 -0.95 1.11
CA THR A 191 -22.26 -2.39 0.83
C THR A 191 -20.86 -2.74 0.36
N SER A 192 -20.25 -3.73 1.02
CA SER A 192 -18.88 -4.13 0.71
C SER A 192 -18.81 -4.93 -0.58
N ASP A 193 -17.83 -4.61 -1.42
CA ASP A 193 -17.31 -5.50 -2.46
C ASP A 193 -15.97 -6.16 -2.05
N ASN A 194 -15.56 -6.01 -0.78
CA ASN A 194 -14.31 -6.56 -0.27
C ASN A 194 -14.43 -8.06 0.01
N GLY A 195 -13.45 -8.84 -0.43
CA GLY A 195 -13.50 -10.29 -0.22
C GLY A 195 -14.70 -10.97 -0.90
N CYS A 196 -15.26 -10.39 -1.98
CA CYS A 196 -16.35 -10.98 -2.77
C CYS A 196 -16.03 -12.25 -3.53
N GLY A 197 -14.85 -12.81 -3.27
CA GLY A 197 -14.47 -14.12 -3.73
C GLY A 197 -13.06 -14.41 -3.27
N GLY A 198 -12.94 -15.38 -2.37
CA GLY A 198 -11.86 -16.38 -2.43
C GLY A 198 -12.06 -17.30 -3.65
N GLY A 199 -12.25 -16.71 -4.82
CA GLY A 199 -12.58 -17.36 -6.07
C GLY A 199 -12.02 -16.50 -7.18
N GLY A 200 -10.79 -16.80 -7.55
CA GLY A 200 -10.13 -16.24 -8.69
C GLY A 200 -8.91 -17.07 -8.97
N SER A 201 -8.71 -17.41 -10.23
CA SER A 201 -7.53 -18.18 -10.62
C SER A 201 -6.35 -17.22 -10.73
N ALA A 202 -5.23 -17.63 -10.14
CA ALA A 202 -3.98 -16.88 -10.24
C ALA A 202 -3.41 -17.06 -11.65
N PHE A 203 -3.06 -15.95 -12.28
CA PHE A 203 -2.36 -15.92 -13.55
C PHE A 203 -1.24 -14.89 -13.50
N ARG A 204 -0.37 -14.93 -14.49
CA ARG A 204 0.62 -13.89 -14.74
C ARG A 204 0.28 -13.18 -16.04
N THR A 205 0.52 -11.87 -16.11
CA THR A 205 0.43 -11.15 -17.39
C THR A 205 1.77 -11.18 -18.13
N TRP A 206 1.75 -10.87 -19.43
CA TRP A 206 2.97 -10.63 -20.22
C TRP A 206 2.97 -9.22 -20.82
N GLY A 207 4.17 -8.70 -21.10
CA GLY A 207 4.36 -7.34 -21.61
C GLY A 207 4.35 -6.26 -20.53
N SER A 208 4.40 -5.00 -20.96
CA SER A 208 4.31 -3.79 -20.13
C SER A 208 3.16 -2.89 -20.57
N ASP A 209 2.83 -1.90 -19.75
CA ASP A 209 1.86 -0.84 -20.03
C ASP A 209 0.45 -1.36 -20.36
N ILE A 210 0.06 -2.46 -19.70
CA ILE A 210 -1.25 -3.10 -19.91
C ILE A 210 -2.33 -2.21 -19.27
N ARG A 211 -3.23 -1.69 -20.11
CA ARG A 211 -4.34 -0.85 -19.65
C ARG A 211 -5.46 -1.70 -19.05
N VAL A 212 -5.68 -1.54 -17.75
CA VAL A 212 -6.84 -2.08 -17.05
C VAL A 212 -8.00 -1.11 -17.23
N ARG A 213 -9.13 -1.61 -17.74
CA ARG A 213 -10.29 -0.81 -18.11
C ARG A 213 -11.47 -1.03 -17.17
N ALA A 214 -12.29 -0.01 -17.00
CA ALA A 214 -13.48 -0.08 -16.14
C ALA A 214 -14.42 -1.23 -16.54
N ASP A 215 -14.53 -1.50 -17.85
CA ASP A 215 -15.29 -2.61 -18.42
C ASP A 215 -14.55 -3.28 -19.61
N ALA A 216 -15.10 -4.37 -20.15
CA ALA A 216 -14.53 -5.21 -21.20
C ALA A 216 -14.53 -4.59 -22.62
N TYR A 217 -14.44 -3.25 -22.73
CA TYR A 217 -14.51 -2.55 -24.01
C TYR A 217 -13.33 -1.59 -24.21
N LEU A 218 -12.87 -1.44 -25.45
CA LEU A 218 -11.71 -0.60 -25.78
C LEU A 218 -11.95 0.91 -25.57
N ASP A 219 -13.22 1.34 -25.55
CA ASP A 219 -13.66 2.70 -25.26
C ASP A 219 -13.91 2.94 -23.76
N SER A 220 -13.91 1.89 -22.93
CA SER A 220 -14.05 2.03 -21.48
C SER A 220 -12.84 2.72 -20.86
N ALA A 221 -13.11 3.55 -19.85
CA ALA A 221 -12.11 4.32 -19.13
C ALA A 221 -10.97 3.43 -18.61
N VAL A 222 -9.74 3.89 -18.75
CA VAL A 222 -8.57 3.23 -18.15
C VAL A 222 -8.54 3.57 -16.67
N VAL A 223 -8.63 2.55 -15.81
CA VAL A 223 -8.67 2.70 -14.36
C VAL A 223 -7.33 2.36 -13.70
N ASN A 224 -6.44 1.64 -14.39
CA ASN A 224 -5.10 1.31 -13.92
C ASN A 224 -4.19 0.93 -15.10
N VAL A 225 -2.87 0.93 -14.91
CA VAL A 225 -1.87 0.49 -15.89
C VAL A 225 -0.87 -0.45 -15.21
N LEU A 226 -0.67 -1.65 -15.76
CA LEU A 226 0.32 -2.61 -15.25
C LEU A 226 1.66 -2.38 -15.96
N ALA A 227 2.69 -2.01 -15.20
CA ALA A 227 4.00 -1.60 -15.75
C ALA A 227 4.82 -2.77 -16.34
N GLY A 228 4.43 -4.02 -16.12
CA GLY A 228 5.17 -5.20 -16.57
C GLY A 228 4.41 -6.50 -16.30
N PRO A 229 5.08 -7.66 -16.48
CA PRO A 229 4.53 -8.95 -16.06
C PRO A 229 4.14 -8.90 -14.59
N THR A 230 2.85 -9.03 -14.32
CA THR A 230 2.25 -8.83 -13.01
C THR A 230 1.45 -10.08 -12.66
N ASP A 231 1.63 -10.57 -11.43
CA ASP A 231 0.76 -11.64 -10.92
C ASP A 231 -0.61 -11.05 -10.62
N VAL A 232 -1.65 -11.62 -11.22
CA VAL A 232 -3.03 -11.14 -11.15
C VAL A 232 -3.96 -12.26 -10.70
N THR A 233 -5.03 -11.88 -10.00
CA THR A 233 -6.11 -12.80 -9.67
C THR A 233 -7.32 -12.47 -10.54
N VAL A 234 -7.71 -13.40 -11.41
CA VAL A 234 -8.87 -13.22 -12.29
C VAL A 234 -10.10 -13.83 -11.64
N VAL A 235 -11.09 -12.99 -11.33
CA VAL A 235 -12.30 -13.41 -10.57
C VAL A 235 -13.44 -13.88 -11.47
N CYS A 236 -13.53 -13.34 -12.67
CA CYS A 236 -14.48 -13.77 -13.70
C CYS A 236 -14.00 -13.27 -15.06
N GLN A 237 -14.61 -13.77 -16.13
CA GLN A 237 -14.32 -13.36 -17.50
C GLN A 237 -15.58 -13.15 -18.32
N LYS A 238 -15.56 -12.24 -19.29
CA LYS A 238 -16.68 -12.05 -20.21
C LYS A 238 -16.19 -11.67 -21.60
N GLN A 239 -17.06 -11.79 -22.60
CA GLN A 239 -16.78 -11.31 -23.95
C GLN A 239 -16.99 -9.80 -24.04
N GLY A 240 -16.18 -9.15 -24.86
CA GLY A 240 -16.19 -7.71 -25.04
C GLY A 240 -15.56 -7.29 -26.37
N SER A 241 -14.92 -6.12 -26.41
CA SER A 241 -14.23 -5.65 -27.61
C SER A 241 -13.15 -6.64 -28.06
N THR A 242 -13.08 -6.91 -29.35
CA THR A 242 -12.00 -7.71 -29.93
C THR A 242 -10.69 -6.95 -29.89
N VAL A 243 -9.63 -7.60 -29.41
CA VAL A 243 -8.27 -7.07 -29.38
C VAL A 243 -7.39 -7.95 -30.26
N THR A 244 -6.58 -7.32 -31.11
CA THR A 244 -5.58 -7.98 -31.95
C THR A 244 -4.20 -7.46 -31.59
N ALA A 245 -3.27 -8.35 -31.24
CA ALA A 245 -1.87 -8.03 -30.95
C ALA A 245 -0.97 -9.20 -31.39
N ASP A 246 0.18 -8.90 -31.99
CA ASP A 246 1.18 -9.88 -32.44
C ASP A 246 0.61 -11.06 -33.25
N GLY A 247 -0.41 -10.79 -34.09
CA GLY A 247 -1.08 -11.80 -34.92
C GLY A 247 -2.14 -12.64 -34.19
N TYR A 248 -2.31 -12.46 -32.88
CA TYR A 248 -3.37 -13.10 -32.10
C TYR A 248 -4.58 -12.19 -31.98
N THR A 249 -5.77 -12.79 -31.97
CA THR A 249 -7.03 -12.06 -31.77
C THR A 249 -7.81 -12.73 -30.64
N ASN A 250 -8.28 -11.93 -29.69
CA ASN A 250 -9.06 -12.41 -28.55
C ASN A 250 -10.17 -11.40 -28.20
N ASN A 251 -11.38 -11.89 -27.94
CA ASN A 251 -12.52 -11.09 -27.49
C ASN A 251 -12.92 -11.36 -26.02
N TRP A 252 -12.19 -12.22 -25.31
CA TRP A 252 -12.36 -12.45 -23.88
C TRP A 252 -11.60 -11.42 -23.05
N TRP A 253 -12.22 -11.02 -21.96
CA TRP A 253 -11.71 -10.05 -21.00
C TRP A 253 -11.77 -10.64 -19.60
N SER A 254 -10.70 -10.45 -18.85
CA SER A 254 -10.49 -10.98 -17.50
C SER A 254 -10.68 -9.88 -16.46
N LYS A 255 -11.67 -10.02 -15.56
CA LYS A 255 -11.86 -9.10 -14.43
C LYS A 255 -10.78 -9.37 -13.40
N LEU A 256 -9.95 -8.36 -13.17
CA LEU A 256 -8.88 -8.41 -12.19
C LEU A 256 -9.41 -8.01 -10.82
N ARG A 257 -9.15 -8.83 -9.81
CA ARG A 257 -9.62 -8.64 -8.42
C ARG A 257 -9.13 -7.33 -7.82
N ASP A 258 -7.83 -7.11 -7.89
CA ASP A 258 -7.14 -6.07 -7.12
C ASP A 258 -6.89 -4.80 -7.95
N GLN A 259 -6.99 -4.90 -9.28
CA GLN A 259 -6.68 -3.83 -10.22
C GLN A 259 -7.91 -3.04 -10.67
N GLY A 260 -9.10 -3.35 -10.13
CA GLY A 260 -10.32 -2.54 -10.26
C GLY A 260 -11.05 -2.67 -11.61
N GLY A 261 -10.54 -3.42 -12.58
CA GLY A 261 -11.07 -3.45 -13.94
C GLY A 261 -10.75 -4.72 -14.71
N PHE A 262 -10.99 -4.68 -16.01
CA PHE A 262 -10.76 -5.77 -16.94
C PHE A 262 -9.49 -5.52 -17.76
N ILE A 263 -8.79 -6.60 -18.12
CA ILE A 263 -7.82 -6.60 -19.22
C ILE A 263 -8.28 -7.58 -20.28
N SER A 264 -7.90 -7.36 -21.54
CA SER A 264 -8.08 -8.39 -22.55
C SER A 264 -7.25 -9.61 -22.16
N SER A 265 -7.85 -10.80 -22.26
CA SER A 265 -7.17 -12.07 -21.94
C SER A 265 -5.99 -12.34 -22.87
N ILE A 266 -5.82 -11.58 -23.96
CA ILE A 266 -4.60 -11.61 -24.78
C ILE A 266 -3.34 -11.29 -23.98
N TYR A 267 -3.45 -10.52 -22.88
CA TYR A 267 -2.31 -10.13 -22.04
C TYR A 267 -2.08 -11.08 -20.85
N ILE A 268 -2.87 -12.15 -20.72
CA ILE A 268 -2.64 -13.20 -19.72
C ILE A 268 -1.68 -14.22 -20.33
N ASP A 269 -0.63 -14.59 -19.60
CA ASP A 269 0.35 -15.61 -19.98
C ASP A 269 -0.25 -17.01 -19.83
N HIS A 270 -1.23 -17.30 -20.69
CA HIS A 270 -1.93 -18.57 -20.77
C HIS A 270 -2.44 -18.81 -22.20
N PRO A 271 -2.32 -20.03 -22.77
CA PRO A 271 -2.66 -20.27 -24.17
C PRO A 271 -4.16 -20.22 -24.49
N ALA A 272 -5.02 -20.40 -23.50
CA ALA A 272 -6.48 -20.40 -23.70
C ALA A 272 -7.05 -18.99 -23.80
N ALA A 273 -7.85 -18.73 -24.84
CA ALA A 273 -8.54 -17.45 -25.01
C ALA A 273 -9.55 -17.18 -23.88
N GLN A 274 -10.34 -18.20 -23.53
CA GLN A 274 -11.17 -18.27 -22.32
C GLN A 274 -10.38 -19.03 -21.24
N LEU A 275 -10.15 -18.40 -20.10
CA LEU A 275 -9.29 -18.94 -19.06
C LEU A 275 -9.96 -20.12 -18.33
N PRO A 276 -9.26 -21.25 -18.13
CA PRO A 276 -9.81 -22.40 -17.43
C PRO A 276 -10.01 -22.10 -15.95
N GLY A 277 -11.10 -22.63 -15.38
CA GLY A 277 -11.42 -22.45 -13.96
C GLY A 277 -11.85 -21.03 -13.56
N VAL A 278 -11.96 -20.10 -14.52
CA VAL A 278 -12.49 -18.76 -14.31
C VAL A 278 -13.96 -18.73 -14.72
N PRO A 279 -14.90 -18.38 -13.83
CA PRO A 279 -16.32 -18.32 -14.17
C PRO A 279 -16.62 -17.17 -15.13
N VAL A 280 -17.71 -17.31 -15.90
CA VAL A 280 -18.20 -16.23 -16.75
C VAL A 280 -18.94 -15.20 -15.89
N CYS A 281 -18.66 -13.91 -16.11
CA CYS A 281 -19.55 -12.82 -15.75
C CYS A 281 -20.41 -12.42 -16.97
#